data_AF-A0A971HH46-F1
#
_entry.id   AF-A0A971HH46-F1
#
_cell.length_a   1.000
_cell.length_b   1.000
_cell.length_c   1.000
_cell.angle_alpha   90.00
_cell.angle_beta   90.00
_cell.angle_gamma   90.00
#
_symmetry.space_group_name_H-M   'P 1'
#
loop_
_entity.id
_entity.type
_entity.pdbx_description
1 polymer ?
#
loop_
_entity_poly.entity_id
_entity_poly.type
_entity_poly.pdbx_seq_one_letter_code
_entity_poly.pdbx_strand_id
1 'polypeptide(L)'
;MVNIKTINYRIRFLQDISFKESPEIAFFKAIYRRLKNIICIKSNEDCKICSHRPKCLYSYLSAEDFQHISSMPVIIKRPLFTKKTIQADELIDLKITFLGDAAKHMDFFNYILKEFEVRGLFRERYKFIIVNRKIEELDKVNKESQISSIKILTPIERKDQIFTAEKEKLDKLNELYHITDKPIESIETPYDFHAVRFKINNPIYIGVNKLIQEGYVGTIKFVEPITKTYLLDLISLIGAGQLYSIGGGATKVIY
;
A
#
# COMPACT_ATOMS: atom_id res chain seq x y z
N MET A 1 9.20 10.78 -15.37
CA MET A 1 9.36 11.04 -13.92
C MET A 1 8.42 10.09 -13.20
N VAL A 2 8.73 9.61 -11.99
CA VAL A 2 7.79 8.76 -11.23
C VAL A 2 6.93 9.68 -10.39
N ASN A 3 5.64 9.78 -10.69
CA ASN A 3 4.70 10.55 -9.86
C ASN A 3 4.21 9.68 -8.69
N ILE A 4 5.08 9.41 -7.71
CA ILE A 4 4.70 8.69 -6.49
C ILE A 4 5.14 9.52 -5.29
N LYS A 5 4.20 9.76 -4.37
CA LYS A 5 4.47 10.51 -3.14
C LYS A 5 4.15 9.67 -1.93
N THR A 6 5.01 9.69 -0.93
CA THR A 6 4.77 9.03 0.36
C THR A 6 4.66 10.07 1.45
N ILE A 7 3.60 10.00 2.26
CA ILE A 7 3.50 10.73 3.51
C ILE A 7 3.85 9.79 4.65
N ASN A 8 4.83 10.18 5.45
CA ASN A 8 5.20 9.51 6.68
C ASN A 8 4.76 10.33 7.89
N TYR A 9 3.86 9.77 8.70
CA TYR A 9 3.43 10.34 9.97
C TYR A 9 4.10 9.59 11.11
N ARG A 10 4.87 10.31 11.93
CA ARG A 10 5.41 9.78 13.18
C ARG A 10 4.43 10.11 14.30
N ILE A 11 3.79 9.09 14.85
CA ILE A 11 2.68 9.21 15.80
C ILE A 11 3.12 8.73 17.18
N ARG A 12 2.84 9.51 18.22
CA ARG A 12 3.02 9.13 19.63
C ARG A 12 1.67 8.90 20.29
N PHE A 13 1.45 7.74 20.89
CA PHE A 13 0.24 7.50 21.66
C PHE A 13 0.36 8.06 23.08
N LEU A 14 -0.73 8.58 23.62
CA LEU A 14 -0.76 9.21 24.94
C LEU A 14 -1.19 8.26 26.06
N GLN A 15 -1.46 7.01 25.72
CA GLN A 15 -2.01 5.99 26.61
C GLN A 15 -1.72 4.61 26.02
N ASP A 16 -1.78 3.60 26.88
CA ASP A 16 -1.70 2.21 26.45
C ASP A 16 -2.91 1.85 25.59
N ILE A 17 -2.64 1.25 24.42
CA ILE A 17 -3.66 0.89 23.43
C ILE A 17 -3.43 -0.53 22.96
N SER A 18 -4.52 -1.29 22.86
CA SER A 18 -4.51 -2.61 22.24
C SER A 18 -5.43 -2.61 21.02
N PHE A 19 -4.83 -2.75 19.83
CA PHE A 19 -5.55 -2.87 18.57
C PHE A 19 -6.02 -4.30 18.34
N LYS A 20 -7.23 -4.46 17.79
CA LYS A 20 -7.74 -5.78 17.35
C LYS A 20 -6.96 -6.33 16.15
N GLU A 21 -6.49 -5.44 15.29
CA GLU A 21 -5.70 -5.72 14.08
C GLU A 21 -4.41 -4.90 14.06
N SER A 22 -3.66 -4.89 12.95
CA SER A 22 -2.46 -4.05 12.89
C SER A 22 -2.85 -2.56 12.98
N PRO A 23 -2.08 -1.72 13.71
CA PRO A 23 -2.35 -0.28 13.79
C PRO A 23 -2.50 0.37 12.42
N GLU A 24 -1.65 0.00 11.45
CA GLU A 24 -1.66 0.58 10.11
C GLU A 24 -2.98 0.30 9.38
N ILE A 25 -3.47 -0.94 9.45
CA ILE A 25 -4.76 -1.30 8.85
C ILE A 25 -5.92 -0.62 9.59
N ALA A 26 -5.85 -0.51 10.91
CA ALA A 26 -6.85 0.19 11.71
C ALA A 26 -6.96 1.68 11.33
N PHE A 27 -5.82 2.37 11.16
CA PHE A 27 -5.77 3.73 10.63
C PHE A 27 -6.31 3.80 9.22
N PHE A 28 -5.86 2.93 8.32
CA PHE A 28 -6.27 2.92 6.92
C PHE A 28 -7.80 2.81 6.78
N LYS A 29 -8.43 1.87 7.50
CA LYS A 29 -9.90 1.73 7.54
C LYS A 29 -10.59 2.96 8.11
N ALA A 30 -10.05 3.51 9.20
CA ALA A 30 -10.63 4.70 9.82
C ALA A 30 -10.59 5.89 8.87
N ILE A 31 -9.45 6.08 8.18
CA ILE A 31 -9.27 7.12 7.18
C ILE A 31 -10.30 6.97 6.06
N TYR A 32 -10.40 5.80 5.43
CA TYR A 32 -11.35 5.61 4.33
C TYR A 32 -12.81 5.74 4.76
N ARG A 33 -13.17 5.26 5.96
CA ARG A 33 -14.51 5.48 6.51
C ARG A 33 -14.79 6.99 6.67
N ARG A 34 -13.82 7.76 7.17
CA ARG A 34 -13.99 9.20 7.31
C ARG A 34 -14.01 9.91 5.96
N LEU A 35 -13.16 9.49 5.03
CA LEU A 35 -13.13 9.97 3.65
C LEU A 35 -14.49 9.77 2.98
N LYS A 36 -15.08 8.57 3.06
CA LYS A 36 -16.44 8.28 2.55
C LYS A 36 -17.45 9.30 3.08
N ASN A 37 -17.39 9.61 4.39
CA ASN A 37 -18.30 10.57 5.00
C ASN A 37 -18.06 12.04 4.60
N ILE A 38 -16.89 12.39 4.08
CA ILE A 38 -16.57 13.76 3.65
C ILE A 38 -16.90 13.96 2.17
N ILE A 39 -16.57 13.00 1.30
CA ILE A 39 -16.60 13.21 -0.16
C ILE A 39 -17.62 12.34 -0.91
N CYS A 40 -18.26 11.35 -0.26
CA CYS A 40 -19.25 10.50 -0.94
C CYS A 40 -20.66 11.10 -0.79
N ILE A 41 -21.27 11.43 -1.93
CA ILE A 41 -22.66 11.96 -1.99
C ILE A 41 -23.66 10.95 -1.42
N LYS A 42 -23.44 9.66 -1.67
CA LYS A 42 -24.31 8.56 -1.23
C LYS A 42 -23.58 7.62 -0.26
N SER A 43 -23.16 8.16 0.88
CA SER A 43 -22.34 7.43 1.86
C SER A 43 -22.97 6.13 2.41
N ASN A 44 -24.30 6.01 2.36
CA ASN A 44 -25.06 4.84 2.82
C ASN A 44 -25.31 3.78 1.72
N GLU A 45 -24.95 4.05 0.46
CA GLU A 45 -25.15 3.12 -0.67
C GLU A 45 -23.87 2.30 -0.93
N ASP A 46 -24.02 1.08 -1.46
CA ASP A 46 -22.89 0.28 -1.95
C ASP A 46 -22.34 0.91 -3.25
N CYS A 47 -21.03 1.06 -3.33
CA CYS A 47 -20.36 1.54 -4.54
C CYS A 47 -20.68 0.69 -5.78
N LYS A 48 -21.02 -0.61 -5.64
CA LYS A 48 -21.39 -1.50 -6.77
C LYS A 48 -22.56 -0.99 -7.59
N ILE A 49 -23.55 -0.43 -6.91
CA ILE A 49 -24.84 -0.05 -7.51
C ILE A 49 -24.98 1.47 -7.67
N CYS A 50 -24.03 2.23 -7.14
CA CYS A 50 -24.06 3.69 -7.16
C CYS A 50 -23.79 4.24 -8.57
N SER A 51 -24.77 4.97 -9.11
CA SER A 51 -24.69 5.60 -10.43
C SER A 51 -23.55 6.64 -10.57
N HIS A 52 -23.08 7.22 -9.46
CA HIS A 52 -21.98 8.21 -9.48
C HIS A 52 -20.58 7.58 -9.47
N ARG A 53 -20.47 6.24 -9.34
CA ARG A 53 -19.20 5.51 -9.22
C ARG A 53 -18.11 5.97 -10.20
N PRO A 54 -18.36 6.15 -11.52
CA PRO A 54 -17.29 6.46 -12.48
C PRO A 54 -16.60 7.82 -12.28
N LYS A 55 -17.26 8.78 -11.61
CA LYS A 55 -16.74 10.13 -11.37
C LYS A 55 -16.53 10.42 -9.88
N CYS A 56 -16.77 9.44 -9.02
CA CYS A 56 -16.72 9.63 -7.58
C CYS A 56 -15.28 9.55 -7.09
N LEU A 57 -14.79 10.62 -6.46
CA LEU A 57 -13.44 10.66 -5.90
C LEU A 57 -13.21 9.58 -4.82
N TYR A 58 -14.22 9.26 -4.00
CA TYR A 58 -14.11 8.14 -3.06
C TYR A 58 -13.88 6.82 -3.79
N SER A 59 -14.68 6.56 -4.84
CA SER A 59 -14.56 5.35 -5.64
C SER A 59 -13.17 5.24 -6.29
N TYR A 60 -12.68 6.36 -6.84
CA TYR A 60 -11.35 6.45 -7.43
C TYR A 60 -10.23 6.12 -6.43
N LEU A 61 -10.25 6.73 -5.23
CA LEU A 61 -9.21 6.54 -4.21
C LEU A 61 -9.30 5.18 -3.50
N SER A 62 -10.50 4.60 -3.39
CA SER A 62 -10.74 3.33 -2.70
C SER A 62 -10.74 2.11 -3.61
N ALA A 63 -10.57 2.29 -4.92
CA ALA A 63 -10.80 1.26 -5.93
C ALA A 63 -12.17 0.57 -5.75
N GLU A 64 -13.21 1.41 -5.78
CA GLU A 64 -14.62 1.03 -5.64
C GLU A 64 -14.94 0.40 -4.27
N ASP A 65 -14.64 1.09 -3.18
CA ASP A 65 -14.83 0.60 -1.81
C ASP A 65 -14.11 -0.74 -1.57
N PHE A 66 -12.83 -0.78 -1.99
CA PHE A 66 -11.89 -1.89 -1.87
C PHE A 66 -12.20 -3.13 -2.72
N GLN A 67 -13.22 -3.09 -3.59
CA GLN A 67 -13.59 -4.21 -4.45
C GLN A 67 -12.49 -4.61 -5.43
N HIS A 68 -11.70 -3.64 -5.86
CA HIS A 68 -10.57 -3.86 -6.75
C HIS A 68 -9.26 -3.54 -6.03
N ILE A 69 -8.97 -4.27 -4.95
CA ILE A 69 -7.78 -4.05 -4.09
C ILE A 69 -6.45 -4.06 -4.87
N SER A 70 -6.38 -4.80 -5.97
CA SER A 70 -5.21 -4.91 -6.86
C SER A 70 -5.01 -3.68 -7.76
N SER A 71 -5.99 -2.78 -7.86
CA SER A 71 -5.88 -1.51 -8.58
C SER A 71 -5.99 -0.31 -7.65
N MET A 72 -5.64 -0.48 -6.37
CA MET A 72 -5.77 0.59 -5.38
C MET A 72 -4.61 1.59 -5.47
N PRO A 73 -4.89 2.90 -5.63
CA PRO A 73 -3.84 3.89 -5.84
C PRO A 73 -3.21 4.43 -4.55
N VAL A 74 -3.73 4.01 -3.39
CA VAL A 74 -3.20 4.39 -2.09
C VAL A 74 -2.77 3.15 -1.36
N ILE A 75 -1.57 3.18 -0.82
CA ILE A 75 -0.90 2.04 -0.22
C ILE A 75 -0.58 2.39 1.23
N ILE A 76 -1.01 1.56 2.16
CA ILE A 76 -0.50 1.60 3.53
C ILE A 76 0.67 0.62 3.67
N LYS A 77 1.87 1.14 3.93
CA LYS A 77 3.05 0.30 4.18
C LYS A 77 2.98 -0.26 5.59
N ARG A 78 3.19 -1.57 5.71
CA ARG A 78 3.32 -2.26 7.00
C ARG A 78 4.23 -3.48 6.88
N PRO A 79 4.87 -3.91 7.98
CA PRO A 79 5.56 -5.18 8.02
C PRO A 79 4.59 -6.37 8.00
N LEU A 80 5.15 -7.58 7.84
CA LEU A 80 4.37 -8.83 7.88
C LEU A 80 3.64 -8.99 9.22
N PHE A 81 4.33 -8.65 10.31
CA PHE A 81 3.83 -8.66 11.67
C PHE A 81 4.04 -7.30 12.31
N THR A 82 2.99 -6.72 12.87
CA THR A 82 3.05 -5.48 13.66
C THR A 82 2.60 -5.77 15.09
N LYS A 83 3.26 -5.12 16.05
CA LYS A 83 2.83 -5.09 17.45
C LYS A 83 1.42 -4.48 17.53
N LYS A 84 0.49 -5.18 18.20
CA LYS A 84 -0.88 -4.71 18.38
C LYS A 84 -1.08 -3.91 19.66
N THR A 85 -0.22 -4.10 20.65
CA THR A 85 -0.25 -3.38 21.90
C THR A 85 0.81 -2.29 21.86
N ILE A 86 0.39 -1.03 21.95
CA ILE A 86 1.26 0.13 21.94
C ILE A 86 1.23 0.75 23.33
N GLN A 87 2.40 0.97 23.90
CA GLN A 87 2.53 1.62 25.21
C GLN A 87 2.35 3.13 25.09
N ALA A 88 1.97 3.77 26.19
CA ALA A 88 2.04 5.22 26.30
C ALA A 88 3.44 5.72 25.90
N ASP A 89 3.47 6.83 25.17
CA ASP A 89 4.67 7.46 24.62
C ASP A 89 5.44 6.66 23.55
N GLU A 90 5.01 5.44 23.22
CA GLU A 90 5.58 4.67 22.12
C GLU A 90 5.26 5.33 20.77
N LEU A 91 6.26 5.33 19.88
CA LEU A 91 6.20 5.93 18.56
C LEU A 91 5.93 4.87 17.51
N ILE A 92 5.00 5.15 16.60
CA ILE A 92 4.79 4.37 15.38
C ILE A 92 4.96 5.25 14.15
N ASP A 93 5.42 4.66 13.05
CA ASP A 93 5.47 5.30 11.74
C ASP A 93 4.31 4.81 10.88
N LEU A 94 3.42 5.71 10.49
CA LEU A 94 2.34 5.45 9.55
C LEU A 94 2.72 6.01 8.17
N LYS A 95 3.07 5.10 7.25
CA LYS A 95 3.54 5.45 5.90
C LYS A 95 2.48 5.16 4.85
N ILE A 96 1.99 6.22 4.20
CA ILE A 96 0.95 6.15 3.17
C ILE A 96 1.53 6.62 1.84
N THR A 97 1.55 5.74 0.84
CA THR A 97 2.06 6.03 -0.51
C THR A 97 0.89 6.24 -1.46
N PHE A 98 0.93 7.31 -2.25
CA PHE A 98 -0.05 7.66 -3.26
C PHE A 98 0.58 7.52 -4.64
N LEU A 99 -0.14 6.83 -5.52
CA LEU A 99 0.27 6.55 -6.90
C LEU A 99 -0.30 7.60 -7.85
N GLY A 100 0.57 8.20 -8.65
CA GLY A 100 0.21 9.10 -9.74
C GLY A 100 -0.66 10.26 -9.29
N ASP A 101 -1.71 10.51 -10.05
CA ASP A 101 -2.71 11.54 -9.83
C ASP A 101 -3.43 11.44 -8.48
N ALA A 102 -3.47 10.26 -7.84
CA ALA A 102 -4.04 10.13 -6.51
C ALA A 102 -3.28 10.96 -5.46
N ALA A 103 -2.01 11.29 -5.71
CA ALA A 103 -1.22 12.16 -4.85
C ALA A 103 -1.80 13.59 -4.76
N LYS A 104 -2.53 14.06 -5.78
CA LYS A 104 -3.23 15.36 -5.78
C LYS A 104 -4.30 15.46 -4.68
N HIS A 105 -4.72 14.33 -4.12
CA HIS A 105 -5.78 14.23 -3.13
C HIS A 105 -5.26 13.89 -1.72
N MET A 106 -3.94 13.94 -1.51
CA MET A 106 -3.32 13.59 -0.23
C MET A 106 -3.76 14.50 0.93
N ASP A 107 -4.18 15.74 0.63
CA ASP A 107 -4.61 16.70 1.65
C ASP A 107 -5.88 16.26 2.38
N PHE A 108 -6.74 15.46 1.74
CA PHE A 108 -7.87 14.83 2.45
C PHE A 108 -7.38 13.89 3.55
N PHE A 109 -6.34 13.10 3.30
CA PHE A 109 -5.76 12.20 4.31
C PHE A 109 -5.10 12.99 5.43
N ASN A 110 -4.42 14.08 5.10
CA ASN A 110 -3.82 14.96 6.09
C ASN A 110 -4.87 15.62 6.99
N TYR A 111 -5.94 16.14 6.39
CA TYR A 111 -7.08 16.69 7.11
C TYR A 111 -7.70 15.67 8.06
N ILE A 112 -7.94 14.44 7.57
CA ILE A 112 -8.53 13.36 8.37
C ILE A 112 -7.62 12.97 9.54
N LEU A 113 -6.30 12.87 9.34
CA LEU A 113 -5.40 12.54 10.45
C LEU A 113 -5.29 13.66 11.48
N LYS A 114 -5.33 14.92 11.05
CA LYS A 114 -5.40 16.06 11.98
C LYS A 114 -6.71 16.07 12.76
N GLU A 115 -7.82 15.70 12.12
CA GLU A 115 -9.10 15.51 12.82
C GLU A 115 -8.99 14.38 13.87
N PHE A 116 -8.37 13.25 13.52
CA PHE A 116 -8.16 12.13 14.45
C PHE A 116 -7.21 12.46 15.60
N GLU A 117 -6.19 13.31 15.38
CA GLU A 117 -5.31 13.80 16.44
C GLU A 117 -6.11 14.60 17.48
N VAL A 118 -7.03 15.47 17.05
CA VAL A 118 -7.85 16.30 17.96
C VAL A 118 -8.93 15.48 18.66
N ARG A 119 -9.65 14.63 17.92
CA ARG A 119 -10.82 13.88 18.41
C ARG A 119 -10.51 12.48 18.93
N GLY A 120 -9.24 12.05 18.86
CA GLY A 120 -8.84 10.67 19.06
C GLY A 120 -9.38 9.70 18.00
N LEU A 121 -8.65 8.61 17.76
CA LEU A 121 -9.07 7.54 16.88
C LEU A 121 -10.19 6.72 17.55
N PHE A 122 -11.18 6.29 16.76
CA PHE A 122 -12.36 5.52 17.20
C PHE A 122 -13.24 6.22 18.24
N ARG A 123 -13.54 7.52 18.03
CA ARG A 123 -14.36 8.36 18.93
C ARG A 123 -13.67 8.50 20.29
N GLU A 124 -12.53 9.19 20.32
CA GLU A 124 -11.74 9.50 21.52
C GLU A 124 -11.09 8.31 22.25
N ARG A 125 -11.38 7.06 21.85
CA ARG A 125 -10.84 5.88 22.53
C ARG A 125 -9.34 5.85 22.53
N TYR A 126 -8.70 6.17 21.39
CA TYR A 126 -7.26 6.07 21.20
C TYR A 126 -6.68 7.47 20.95
N LYS A 127 -6.08 8.06 22.00
CA LYS A 127 -5.48 9.40 21.94
C LYS A 127 -4.03 9.33 21.48
N PHE A 128 -3.66 10.20 20.55
CA PHE A 128 -2.31 10.28 20.00
C PHE A 128 -2.00 11.70 19.52
N ILE A 129 -0.72 11.99 19.31
CA ILE A 129 -0.25 13.21 18.65
C ILE A 129 0.64 12.86 17.46
N ILE A 130 0.65 13.73 16.45
CA ILE A 130 1.52 13.66 15.29
C ILE A 130 2.79 14.45 15.61
N VAL A 131 3.87 13.74 15.93
CA VAL A 131 5.16 14.34 16.29
C VAL A 131 5.87 14.92 15.06
N ASN A 132 5.74 14.24 13.92
CA ASN A 132 6.36 14.69 12.68
C ASN A 132 5.55 14.23 11.48
N ARG A 133 5.60 15.03 10.41
CA ARG A 133 5.08 14.69 9.09
C ARG A 133 6.14 15.00 8.05
N LYS A 134 6.49 13.99 7.25
CA LYS A 134 7.40 14.14 6.11
C LYS A 134 6.70 13.70 4.84
N ILE A 135 6.88 14.47 3.77
CA ILE A 135 6.49 14.07 2.42
C ILE A 135 7.78 13.73 1.68
N GLU A 136 7.80 12.56 1.07
CA GLU A 136 8.90 12.09 0.23
C GLU A 136 8.38 11.96 -1.19
N GLU A 137 8.96 12.73 -2.11
CA GLU A 137 8.79 12.53 -3.54
C GLU A 137 9.83 11.51 -4.00
N LEU A 138 9.35 10.39 -4.54
CA LEU A 138 10.20 9.27 -4.90
C LEU A 138 10.73 9.46 -6.32
N ASP A 139 11.64 10.42 -6.50
CA ASP A 139 12.25 10.73 -7.79
C ASP A 139 13.53 9.93 -8.09
N LYS A 140 13.95 9.06 -7.17
CA LYS A 140 15.26 8.41 -7.26
C LYS A 140 15.19 7.05 -7.96
N VAL A 141 15.16 7.08 -9.29
CA VAL A 141 15.80 6.03 -10.09
C VAL A 141 17.29 6.36 -10.11
N ASN A 142 18.07 5.80 -9.19
CA ASN A 142 19.51 6.07 -9.10
C ASN A 142 20.36 4.81 -9.24
N LYS A 143 21.42 4.99 -10.05
CA LYS A 143 22.57 4.17 -10.44
C LYS A 143 22.28 2.79 -11.03
N GLU A 144 22.82 2.58 -12.23
CA GLU A 144 23.04 1.25 -12.79
C GLU A 144 23.72 0.38 -11.74
N SER A 145 23.06 -0.73 -11.44
CA SER A 145 23.51 -1.70 -10.46
C SER A 145 23.08 -3.06 -10.96
N GLN A 146 23.96 -4.03 -10.78
CA GLN A 146 23.65 -5.42 -11.06
C GLN A 146 22.82 -5.95 -9.89
N ILE A 147 21.77 -6.69 -10.22
CA ILE A 147 20.85 -7.28 -9.25
C ILE A 147 20.94 -8.79 -9.42
N SER A 148 21.46 -9.44 -8.38
CA SER A 148 21.55 -10.89 -8.31
C SER A 148 20.24 -11.53 -7.84
N SER A 149 19.50 -10.86 -6.95
CA SER A 149 18.29 -11.43 -6.35
C SER A 149 17.34 -10.41 -5.72
N ILE A 150 16.09 -10.84 -5.50
CA ILE A 150 15.03 -10.04 -4.87
C ILE A 150 14.41 -10.87 -3.75
N LYS A 151 14.38 -10.31 -2.53
CA LYS A 151 13.61 -10.90 -1.42
C LYS A 151 12.17 -10.42 -1.48
N ILE A 152 11.24 -11.36 -1.43
CA ILE A 152 9.82 -11.13 -1.17
C ILE A 152 9.61 -11.27 0.34
N LEU A 153 9.27 -10.17 1.01
CA LEU A 153 9.18 -10.06 2.47
C LEU A 153 7.76 -10.28 3.00
N THR A 154 6.74 -10.00 2.19
CA THR A 154 5.34 -10.32 2.49
C THR A 154 4.72 -11.09 1.32
N PRO A 155 3.70 -11.93 1.56
CA PRO A 155 3.23 -12.89 0.56
C PRO A 155 2.81 -12.26 -0.77
N ILE A 156 3.14 -12.95 -1.86
CA ILE A 156 2.59 -12.73 -3.21
C ILE A 156 1.83 -13.98 -3.67
N GLU A 157 0.78 -13.82 -4.46
CA GLU A 157 -0.17 -14.90 -4.75
C GLU A 157 0.38 -15.95 -5.74
N ARG A 158 1.41 -15.57 -6.52
CA ARG A 158 1.97 -16.38 -7.60
C ARG A 158 3.45 -16.68 -7.40
N LYS A 159 3.88 -17.85 -7.87
CA LYS A 159 5.28 -18.29 -7.86
C LYS A 159 5.95 -18.12 -9.24
N ASP A 160 5.16 -18.21 -10.30
CA ASP A 160 5.62 -18.20 -11.68
C ASP A 160 5.15 -16.93 -12.42
N GLN A 161 5.85 -16.57 -13.50
CA GLN A 161 5.55 -15.40 -14.34
C GLN A 161 5.34 -14.09 -13.52
N ILE A 162 6.11 -13.93 -12.43
CA ILE A 162 5.99 -12.81 -11.51
C ILE A 162 6.15 -11.49 -12.27
N PHE A 163 7.25 -11.30 -13.00
CA PHE A 163 7.53 -10.03 -13.67
C PHE A 163 6.53 -9.68 -14.78
N THR A 164 6.01 -10.67 -15.51
CA THR A 164 4.93 -10.46 -16.49
C THR A 164 3.67 -9.95 -15.81
N ALA A 165 3.24 -10.61 -14.73
CA ALA A 165 2.05 -10.19 -13.99
C ALA A 165 2.21 -8.84 -13.28
N GLU A 166 3.40 -8.55 -12.76
CA GLU A 166 3.72 -7.26 -12.16
C GLU A 166 3.69 -6.14 -13.19
N LYS A 167 4.21 -6.39 -14.40
CA LYS A 167 4.13 -5.44 -15.51
C LYS A 167 2.67 -5.17 -15.89
N GLU A 168 1.86 -6.19 -16.12
CA GLU A 168 0.43 -6.03 -16.44
C GLU A 168 -0.32 -5.22 -15.38
N LYS A 169 -0.05 -5.50 -14.10
CA LYS A 169 -0.61 -4.73 -12.98
C LYS A 169 -0.19 -3.27 -13.04
N LEU A 170 1.09 -3.00 -13.26
CA LEU A 170 1.63 -1.65 -13.30
C LEU A 170 1.15 -0.86 -14.52
N ASP A 171 1.02 -1.51 -15.68
CA ASP A 171 0.44 -0.91 -16.88
C ASP A 171 -1.00 -0.46 -16.61
N LYS A 172 -1.83 -1.34 -16.02
CA LYS A 172 -3.21 -1.00 -15.63
C LYS A 172 -3.25 0.14 -14.62
N LEU A 173 -2.37 0.14 -13.62
CA LEU A 173 -2.28 1.22 -12.66
C LEU A 173 -1.84 2.53 -13.31
N ASN A 174 -0.92 2.45 -14.27
CA ASN A 174 -0.44 3.62 -14.99
C ASN A 174 -1.52 4.24 -15.87
N GLU A 175 -2.33 3.41 -16.55
CA GLU A 175 -3.50 3.84 -17.32
C GLU A 175 -4.53 4.57 -16.45
N LEU A 176 -4.80 4.04 -15.24
CA LEU A 176 -5.80 4.61 -14.34
C LEU A 176 -5.33 5.87 -13.60
N TYR A 177 -4.04 5.95 -13.28
CA TYR A 177 -3.52 6.91 -12.31
C TYR A 177 -2.38 7.79 -12.84
N HIS A 178 -1.85 7.57 -14.05
CA HIS A 178 -0.73 8.34 -14.60
C HIS A 178 0.48 8.38 -13.65
N ILE A 179 0.99 7.19 -13.33
CA ILE A 179 2.12 7.02 -12.41
C ILE A 179 3.43 7.47 -13.08
N THR A 180 3.58 7.24 -14.38
CA THR A 180 4.79 7.54 -15.15
C THR A 180 4.51 7.65 -16.64
N ASP A 181 5.26 8.53 -17.29
CA ASP A 181 5.32 8.66 -18.76
C ASP A 181 6.37 7.75 -19.41
N LYS A 182 7.19 7.07 -18.60
CA LYS A 182 8.23 6.17 -19.12
C LYS A 182 7.64 4.79 -19.43
N PRO A 183 8.04 4.15 -20.54
CA PRO A 183 7.65 2.77 -20.80
C PRO A 183 8.15 1.85 -19.70
N ILE A 184 7.32 0.89 -19.30
CA ILE A 184 7.67 -0.15 -18.34
C ILE A 184 8.08 -1.38 -19.15
N GLU A 185 9.38 -1.66 -19.22
CA GLU A 185 9.91 -2.80 -19.96
C GLU A 185 9.76 -4.11 -19.17
N SER A 186 9.52 -5.21 -19.88
CA SER A 186 9.46 -6.56 -19.31
C SER A 186 10.84 -7.03 -18.86
N ILE A 187 10.88 -7.89 -17.85
CA ILE A 187 12.07 -8.67 -17.49
C ILE A 187 11.85 -10.10 -17.99
N GLU A 188 12.63 -10.52 -18.96
CA GLU A 188 12.54 -11.85 -19.59
C GLU A 188 13.60 -12.82 -19.07
N THR A 189 14.57 -12.32 -18.29
CA THR A 189 15.65 -13.14 -17.75
C THR A 189 15.09 -14.27 -16.87
N PRO A 190 15.52 -15.52 -17.10
CA PRO A 190 15.14 -16.65 -16.26
C PRO A 190 15.51 -16.44 -14.79
N TYR A 191 14.68 -16.96 -13.89
CA TYR A 191 14.89 -16.88 -12.46
C TYR A 191 14.32 -18.11 -11.76
N ASP A 192 14.90 -18.42 -10.59
CA ASP A 192 14.40 -19.39 -9.65
C ASP A 192 13.79 -18.69 -8.44
N PHE A 193 12.57 -19.09 -8.07
CA PHE A 193 11.93 -18.59 -6.85
C PHE A 193 11.96 -19.63 -5.73
N HIS A 194 12.96 -19.49 -4.84
CA HIS A 194 13.05 -20.27 -3.61
C HIS A 194 12.08 -19.69 -2.57
N ALA A 195 10.85 -20.21 -2.61
CA ALA A 195 9.75 -19.69 -1.81
C ALA A 195 9.11 -20.74 -0.91
N VAL A 196 8.64 -20.29 0.25
CA VAL A 196 7.77 -21.04 1.14
C VAL A 196 6.36 -20.50 1.05
N ARG A 197 5.36 -21.40 1.08
CA ARG A 197 3.96 -20.99 1.16
C ARG A 197 3.68 -20.50 2.58
N PHE A 198 3.08 -19.33 2.67
CA PHE A 198 2.78 -18.66 3.92
C PHE A 198 1.31 -18.22 3.93
N LYS A 199 0.63 -18.42 5.06
CA LYS A 199 -0.78 -18.07 5.25
C LYS A 199 -0.98 -17.38 6.59
N ILE A 200 -1.64 -16.24 6.57
CA ILE A 200 -2.11 -15.56 7.78
C ILE A 200 -3.55 -15.98 8.03
N ASN A 201 -3.77 -16.65 9.17
CA ASN A 201 -5.08 -17.18 9.53
C ASN A 201 -6.10 -16.10 9.89
N ASN A 202 -5.64 -14.91 10.28
CA ASN A 202 -6.50 -13.78 10.60
C ASN A 202 -6.78 -12.95 9.34
N PRO A 203 -8.00 -12.98 8.78
CA PRO A 203 -8.34 -12.20 7.59
C PRO A 203 -8.43 -10.71 7.91
N ILE A 204 -8.15 -9.87 6.92
CA ILE A 204 -8.40 -8.43 6.97
C ILE A 204 -9.79 -8.16 6.40
N TYR A 205 -10.65 -7.53 7.20
CA TYR A 205 -11.98 -7.10 6.77
C TYR A 205 -11.97 -5.62 6.38
N ILE A 206 -12.02 -5.30 5.09
CA ILE A 206 -11.98 -3.90 4.61
C ILE A 206 -13.02 -3.65 3.53
N GLY A 207 -13.83 -2.61 3.70
CA GLY A 207 -15.06 -2.43 2.91
C GLY A 207 -15.96 -3.66 3.07
N VAL A 208 -16.42 -4.22 1.95
CA VAL A 208 -17.20 -5.46 1.88
C VAL A 208 -16.33 -6.72 1.78
N ASN A 209 -15.01 -6.59 1.74
CA ASN A 209 -14.10 -7.69 1.43
C ASN A 209 -13.53 -8.34 2.67
N LYS A 210 -13.43 -9.68 2.61
CA LYS A 210 -12.64 -10.51 3.53
C LYS A 210 -11.38 -10.93 2.79
N LEU A 211 -10.26 -10.31 3.11
CA LEU A 211 -8.98 -10.55 2.45
C LEU A 211 -8.16 -11.55 3.26
N ILE A 212 -7.85 -12.69 2.65
CA ILE A 212 -6.95 -13.70 3.20
C ILE A 212 -5.56 -13.44 2.63
N GLN A 213 -4.56 -13.26 3.49
CA GLN A 213 -3.19 -13.13 3.07
C GLN A 213 -2.55 -14.51 2.99
N GLU A 214 -2.54 -15.06 1.80
CA GLU A 214 -1.94 -16.35 1.49
C GLU A 214 -1.11 -16.22 0.22
N GLY A 215 0.08 -16.82 0.21
CA GLY A 215 0.96 -16.74 -0.94
C GLY A 215 2.35 -17.25 -0.63
N TYR A 216 3.33 -16.72 -1.35
CA TYR A 216 4.71 -17.14 -1.32
C TYR A 216 5.62 -16.03 -0.78
N VAL A 217 6.51 -16.41 0.13
CA VAL A 217 7.57 -15.55 0.70
C VAL A 217 8.90 -16.23 0.46
N GLY A 218 9.93 -15.50 0.05
CA GLY A 218 11.18 -16.14 -0.34
C GLY A 218 12.14 -15.24 -1.09
N THR A 219 13.05 -15.85 -1.83
CA THR A 219 14.04 -15.14 -2.65
C THR A 219 13.95 -15.57 -4.09
N ILE A 220 13.73 -14.60 -4.98
CA ILE A 220 13.89 -14.74 -6.43
C ILE A 220 15.36 -14.56 -6.74
N LYS A 221 15.99 -15.54 -7.38
CA LYS A 221 17.38 -15.49 -7.85
C LYS A 221 17.39 -15.52 -9.36
N PHE A 222 18.01 -14.54 -10.00
CA PHE A 222 18.18 -14.58 -11.45
C PHE A 222 19.27 -15.58 -11.80
N VAL A 223 19.12 -16.28 -12.93
CA VAL A 223 20.14 -17.20 -13.44
C VAL A 223 21.43 -16.43 -13.76
N GLU A 224 21.29 -15.24 -14.33
CA GLU A 224 22.36 -14.27 -14.53
C GLU A 224 21.95 -12.93 -13.88
N PRO A 225 22.88 -12.19 -13.25
CA PRO A 225 22.59 -10.86 -12.72
C PRO A 225 21.98 -9.96 -13.81
N ILE A 226 20.94 -9.23 -13.44
CA ILE A 226 20.30 -8.29 -14.36
C ILE A 226 20.64 -6.86 -13.99
N THR A 227 20.77 -6.01 -15.00
CA THR A 227 20.83 -4.58 -14.77
C THR A 227 19.50 -4.11 -14.20
N LYS A 228 19.57 -3.27 -13.17
CA LYS A 228 18.42 -2.63 -12.57
C LYS A 228 17.50 -1.99 -13.61
N THR A 229 16.26 -2.47 -13.67
CA THR A 229 15.24 -1.98 -14.60
C THR A 229 14.24 -1.08 -13.90
N TYR A 230 13.53 -0.27 -14.70
CA TYR A 230 12.49 0.60 -14.19
C TYR A 230 11.29 -0.15 -13.61
N LEU A 231 10.98 -1.35 -14.14
CA LEU A 231 9.99 -2.26 -13.57
C LEU A 231 10.35 -2.64 -12.13
N LEU A 232 11.63 -2.96 -11.85
CA LEU A 232 12.06 -3.30 -10.49
C LEU A 232 12.00 -2.14 -9.52
N ASP A 233 12.28 -0.92 -9.99
CA ASP A 233 12.11 0.27 -9.17
C ASP A 233 10.65 0.43 -8.76
N LEU A 234 9.71 0.33 -9.71
CA LEU A 234 8.28 0.41 -9.42
C LEU A 234 7.82 -0.71 -8.47
N ILE A 235 8.24 -1.96 -8.70
CA ILE A 235 7.93 -3.09 -7.80
C ILE A 235 8.47 -2.82 -6.39
N SER A 236 9.68 -2.26 -6.26
CA SER A 236 10.29 -1.93 -4.97
C SER A 236 9.54 -0.82 -4.23
N LEU A 237 9.04 0.17 -4.96
CA LEU A 237 8.28 1.28 -4.40
C LEU A 237 6.85 0.91 -4.05
N ILE A 238 6.17 0.13 -4.90
CA ILE A 238 4.74 -0.18 -4.78
C ILE A 238 4.53 -1.45 -3.95
N GLY A 239 5.28 -2.50 -4.26
CA GLY A 239 5.08 -3.86 -3.79
C GLY A 239 4.51 -4.75 -4.90
N ALA A 240 4.86 -6.03 -4.84
CA ALA A 240 4.39 -7.07 -5.73
C ALA A 240 3.04 -7.66 -5.29
N GLY A 241 2.43 -8.47 -6.15
CA GLY A 241 1.17 -9.16 -5.87
C GLY A 241 -0.05 -8.25 -5.89
N GLN A 242 -1.20 -8.81 -5.52
CA GLN A 242 -2.50 -8.14 -5.55
C GLN A 242 -2.79 -7.37 -4.27
N LEU A 243 -2.24 -7.80 -3.13
CA LEU A 243 -2.48 -7.18 -1.83
C LEU A 243 -1.47 -6.07 -1.46
N TYR A 244 -0.70 -5.54 -2.42
CA TYR A 244 0.34 -4.52 -2.18
C TYR A 244 -0.19 -3.29 -1.42
N SER A 245 -1.42 -2.87 -1.70
CA SER A 245 -2.05 -1.69 -1.12
C SER A 245 -2.28 -1.77 0.40
N ILE A 246 -2.27 -2.99 0.94
CA ILE A 246 -2.41 -3.25 2.38
C ILE A 246 -1.17 -3.97 2.95
N GLY A 247 0.00 -3.76 2.34
CA GLY A 247 1.29 -4.27 2.81
C GLY A 247 1.67 -5.67 2.31
N GLY A 248 0.95 -6.22 1.33
CA GLY A 248 1.35 -7.42 0.59
C GLY A 248 2.55 -7.18 -0.33
N GLY A 249 3.23 -8.25 -0.75
CA GLY A 249 4.37 -8.24 -1.66
C GLY A 249 5.46 -7.18 -1.44
N ALA A 250 5.77 -6.80 -0.20
CA ALA A 250 6.91 -5.94 0.07
C ALA A 250 8.19 -6.63 -0.41
N THR A 251 9.04 -5.91 -1.14
CA THR A 251 10.26 -6.48 -1.72
C THR A 251 11.52 -5.78 -1.21
N LYS A 252 12.66 -6.47 -1.31
CA LYS A 252 13.98 -5.91 -1.07
C LYS A 252 14.94 -6.43 -2.14
N VAL A 253 15.48 -5.52 -2.94
CA VAL A 253 16.52 -5.81 -3.92
C VAL A 253 17.84 -6.13 -3.22
N ILE A 254 18.53 -7.15 -3.70
CA ILE A 254 19.90 -7.48 -3.33
C ILE A 254 20.77 -7.27 -4.57
N TYR A 255 21.72 -6.36 -4.44
CA TYR A 255 22.73 -6.08 -5.45
C TYR A 255 23.78 -7.19 -5.40
#